data_AF-A0NV95-F1
#
_entry.id   AF-A0NV95-F1
#
_cell.length_a   1.000
_cell.length_b   1.000
_cell.length_c   1.000
_cell.angle_alpha   90.00
_cell.angle_beta   90.00
_cell.angle_gamma   90.00
#
_symmetry.space_group_name_H-M   'P 1'
#
loop_
_entity.id
_entity.type
_entity.pdbx_description
1 polymer ?
#
loop_
_entity_poly.entity_id
_entity_poly.type
_entity_poly.pdbx_seq_one_letter_code
_entity_poly.pdbx_strand_id
1 'polypeptide(L)'
;MMTESRQEKTPLAIHLCAPRGFCAGVDRAIQIVELALEKYGSPVYVRHEIVHNKFVVDGLKAMGAVFVEELEEIPAGHTDRPVIFSAHGVPKSVPEDAQSRKMFYLDATCPLVSKVHKEAEIHFRRDREILLIGHAGHPEVIGTMGQLPEGTVSLIETEDDARAFTPKTDRPLAYITQTTLSVDDTAGIVAVLQERFPQIVAPHKEDICYATTNRQEAVKHVAPKVDAMIVVGAPNSSNSQRLREVAERAGCRTAVLIQRATDIDWLDFEGISSLGLTAGASAPETLVEEIIAAFADRFDVKVETVRTAEETISFNLPRELRDMIDASQAAAG
;
A
#
# COMPACT_ATOMS: atom_id res chain seq x y z
N MET A 1 -34.79 9.73 -41.09
CA MET A 1 -35.33 8.65 -40.24
C MET A 1 -34.28 7.55 -40.16
N MET A 2 -33.48 7.56 -39.10
CA MET A 2 -32.77 6.40 -38.58
C MET A 2 -33.00 6.47 -37.08
N THR A 3 -34.00 5.72 -36.61
CA THR A 3 -34.20 5.48 -35.19
C THR A 3 -33.06 4.56 -34.76
N GLU A 4 -32.06 5.11 -34.08
CA GLU A 4 -31.08 4.31 -33.35
C GLU A 4 -31.87 3.43 -32.38
N SER A 5 -31.89 2.14 -32.64
CA SER A 5 -32.32 1.13 -31.69
C SER A 5 -31.39 1.23 -30.49
N ARG A 6 -31.79 1.97 -29.44
CA ARG A 6 -31.16 1.84 -28.12
C ARG A 6 -31.33 0.39 -27.69
N GLN A 7 -30.27 -0.39 -27.82
CA GLN A 7 -30.18 -1.72 -27.24
C GLN A 7 -30.45 -1.57 -25.73
N GLU A 8 -31.48 -2.23 -25.23
CA GLU A 8 -31.76 -2.25 -23.79
C GLU A 8 -30.58 -2.89 -23.08
N LYS A 9 -29.92 -2.11 -22.22
CA LYS A 9 -28.77 -2.59 -21.44
C LYS A 9 -29.27 -3.53 -20.34
N THR A 10 -28.58 -4.66 -20.15
CA THR A 10 -28.90 -5.59 -19.06
C THR A 10 -28.60 -4.94 -17.70
N PRO A 11 -29.44 -5.12 -16.67
CA PRO A 11 -29.17 -4.62 -15.33
C PRO A 11 -27.90 -5.23 -14.72
N LEU A 12 -27.11 -4.40 -14.02
CA LEU A 12 -25.94 -4.82 -13.26
C LEU A 12 -25.87 -4.07 -11.92
N ALA A 13 -25.81 -4.81 -10.81
CA ALA A 13 -25.58 -4.22 -9.49
C ALA A 13 -24.07 -4.15 -9.18
N ILE A 14 -23.53 -2.95 -8.93
CA ILE A 14 -22.15 -2.77 -8.46
C ILE A 14 -22.17 -2.56 -6.94
N HIS A 15 -21.57 -3.49 -6.19
CA HIS A 15 -21.33 -3.39 -4.76
C HIS A 15 -19.94 -2.77 -4.53
N LEU A 16 -19.93 -1.48 -4.25
CA LEU A 16 -18.73 -0.68 -4.10
C LEU A 16 -18.25 -0.71 -2.64
N CYS A 17 -17.10 -1.32 -2.39
CA CYS A 17 -16.52 -1.46 -1.06
C CYS A 17 -16.18 -0.09 -0.44
N ALA A 18 -16.44 0.08 0.87
CA ALA A 18 -15.96 1.21 1.64
C ALA A 18 -15.48 0.75 3.04
N PRO A 19 -14.21 1.01 3.41
CA PRO A 19 -13.24 1.84 2.70
C PRO A 19 -12.58 1.13 1.49
N ARG A 20 -12.05 1.94 0.57
CA ARG A 20 -11.28 1.54 -0.63
C ARG A 20 -10.33 2.68 -1.01
N GLY A 21 -9.39 2.41 -1.92
CA GLY A 21 -8.53 3.45 -2.49
C GLY A 21 -7.55 4.02 -1.48
N PHE A 22 -7.13 5.27 -1.64
CA PHE A 22 -6.09 5.91 -0.84
C PHE A 22 -6.27 5.79 0.68
N CYS A 23 -5.16 5.53 1.37
CA CYS A 23 -5.06 5.61 2.83
C CYS A 23 -4.25 6.84 3.24
N ALA A 24 -4.30 7.20 4.53
CA ALA A 24 -3.63 8.40 5.05
C ALA A 24 -2.11 8.43 4.77
N GLY A 25 -1.46 7.26 4.73
CA GLY A 25 -0.04 7.16 4.42
C GLY A 25 0.27 7.45 2.96
N VAL A 26 -0.58 6.97 2.04
CA VAL A 26 -0.46 7.21 0.60
C VAL A 26 -0.77 8.65 0.25
N ASP A 27 -1.87 9.21 0.78
CA ASP A 27 -2.23 10.62 0.60
C ASP A 27 -1.09 11.54 1.02
N ARG A 28 -0.54 11.29 2.22
CA ARG A 28 0.61 12.04 2.73
C ARG A 28 1.82 11.93 1.79
N ALA A 29 2.13 10.73 1.29
CA ALA A 29 3.33 10.52 0.47
C ALA A 29 3.22 11.22 -0.89
N ILE A 30 2.04 11.18 -1.52
CA ILE A 30 1.78 11.89 -2.79
C ILE A 30 1.88 13.40 -2.56
N GLN A 31 1.22 13.92 -1.52
CA GLN A 31 1.27 15.35 -1.17
C GLN A 31 2.70 15.85 -0.91
N ILE A 32 3.57 15.02 -0.32
CA ILE A 32 4.98 15.40 -0.11
C ILE A 32 5.69 15.65 -1.45
N VAL A 33 5.43 14.83 -2.47
CA VAL A 33 6.03 15.02 -3.80
C VAL A 33 5.45 16.25 -4.48
N GLU A 34 4.13 16.41 -4.46
CA GLU A 34 3.45 17.56 -5.08
C GLU A 34 3.90 18.89 -4.48
N LEU A 35 3.90 19.00 -3.15
CA LEU A 35 4.32 20.22 -2.45
C LEU A 35 5.82 20.46 -2.56
N ALA A 36 6.65 19.41 -2.67
CA ALA A 36 8.06 19.58 -2.96
C ALA A 36 8.29 20.13 -4.37
N LEU A 37 7.51 19.67 -5.36
CA LEU A 37 7.56 20.20 -6.73
C LEU A 37 7.11 21.67 -6.77
N GLU A 38 6.06 22.01 -6.04
CA GLU A 38 5.58 23.39 -5.91
C GLU A 38 6.62 24.30 -5.24
N LYS A 39 7.21 23.84 -4.12
CA LYS A 39 8.13 24.64 -3.31
C LYS A 39 9.53 24.79 -3.93
N TYR A 40 10.09 23.70 -4.45
CA TYR A 40 11.49 23.65 -4.89
C TYR A 40 11.66 23.65 -6.42
N GLY A 41 10.57 23.45 -7.17
CA GLY A 41 10.59 23.29 -8.62
C GLY A 41 11.17 21.95 -9.07
N SER A 42 11.03 21.66 -10.36
CA SER A 42 11.59 20.46 -10.97
C SER A 42 13.13 20.56 -11.18
N PRO A 43 13.88 19.45 -11.07
CA PRO A 43 13.42 18.13 -10.66
C PRO A 43 13.30 17.97 -9.15
N VAL A 44 12.35 17.13 -8.73
CA VAL A 44 12.30 16.52 -7.39
C VAL A 44 12.60 15.03 -7.56
N TYR A 45 13.58 14.52 -6.84
CA TYR A 45 13.96 13.11 -6.93
C TYR A 45 13.14 12.28 -5.96
N VAL A 46 12.74 11.07 -6.36
CA VAL A 46 12.07 10.10 -5.49
C VAL A 46 12.80 8.77 -5.58
N ARG A 47 13.24 8.24 -4.45
CA ARG A 47 13.91 6.92 -4.39
C ARG A 47 12.84 5.82 -4.37
N HIS A 48 12.86 4.96 -5.38
CA HIS A 48 11.80 4.02 -5.77
C HIS A 48 10.47 4.71 -6.07
N GLU A 49 9.47 3.95 -6.55
CA GLU A 49 8.09 4.45 -6.66
C GLU A 49 7.58 4.97 -5.30
N ILE A 50 6.96 6.16 -5.30
CA ILE A 50 6.44 6.80 -4.07
C ILE A 50 5.40 5.89 -3.41
N VAL A 51 4.59 5.23 -4.26
CA VAL A 51 3.60 4.19 -3.97
C VAL A 51 3.53 3.26 -5.18
N HIS A 52 3.17 1.99 -4.99
CA HIS A 52 3.01 1.02 -6.08
C HIS A 52 1.71 1.26 -6.87
N ASN A 53 1.70 2.30 -7.72
CA ASN A 53 0.62 2.60 -8.66
C ASN A 53 1.15 3.40 -9.86
N LYS A 54 1.09 2.81 -11.05
CA LYS A 54 1.59 3.41 -12.28
C LYS A 54 0.93 4.74 -12.64
N PHE A 55 -0.39 4.87 -12.46
CA PHE A 55 -1.12 6.10 -12.77
C PHE A 55 -0.61 7.26 -11.90
N VAL A 56 -0.41 7.02 -10.61
CA VAL A 56 0.15 8.02 -9.68
C VAL A 56 1.59 8.38 -10.06
N VAL A 57 2.43 7.37 -10.31
CA VAL A 57 3.84 7.59 -10.69
C VAL A 57 3.97 8.38 -11.99
N ASP A 58 3.19 8.03 -13.03
CA ASP A 58 3.21 8.73 -14.31
C ASP A 58 2.68 10.17 -14.18
N GLY A 59 1.66 10.40 -13.35
CA GLY A 59 1.17 11.74 -13.02
C GLY A 59 2.24 12.63 -12.37
N LEU A 60 2.96 12.10 -11.38
CA LEU A 60 4.05 12.83 -10.72
C LEU A 60 5.24 13.07 -11.66
N LYS A 61 5.56 12.11 -12.54
CA LYS A 61 6.57 12.31 -13.60
C LYS A 61 6.20 13.46 -14.53
N ALA A 62 4.93 13.54 -14.93
CA ALA A 62 4.44 14.63 -15.78
C ALA A 62 4.53 16.00 -15.08
N MET A 63 4.49 16.04 -13.74
CA MET A 63 4.71 17.25 -12.95
C MET A 63 6.19 17.60 -12.72
N GLY A 64 7.12 16.72 -13.07
CA GLY A 64 8.57 16.95 -12.95
C GLY A 64 9.29 16.14 -11.86
N ALA A 65 8.63 15.13 -11.27
CA ALA A 65 9.32 14.16 -10.41
C ALA A 65 10.20 13.20 -11.23
N VAL A 66 11.36 12.86 -10.69
CA VAL A 66 12.30 11.90 -11.28
C VAL A 66 12.50 10.74 -10.31
N PHE A 67 12.07 9.55 -10.72
CA PHE A 67 12.19 8.33 -9.93
C PHE A 67 13.54 7.66 -10.20
N VAL A 68 14.28 7.33 -9.14
CA VAL A 68 15.60 6.66 -9.18
C VAL A 68 15.57 5.42 -8.28
N GLU A 69 16.39 4.42 -8.59
CA GLU A 69 16.56 3.27 -7.71
C GLU A 69 17.55 3.59 -6.58
N GLU A 70 18.67 4.22 -6.93
CA GLU A 70 19.76 4.58 -6.01
C GLU A 70 20.16 6.05 -6.09
N LEU A 71 20.77 6.56 -5.02
CA LEU A 71 21.12 7.98 -4.90
C LEU A 71 22.26 8.39 -5.84
N GLU A 72 23.09 7.45 -6.28
CA GLU A 72 24.14 7.66 -7.27
C GLU A 72 23.62 8.06 -8.65
N GLU A 73 22.37 7.72 -8.97
CA GLU A 73 21.74 8.08 -10.25
C GLU A 73 21.40 9.57 -10.33
N ILE A 74 21.38 10.26 -9.18
CA ILE A 74 21.12 11.69 -9.10
C ILE A 74 22.39 12.45 -9.55
N PRO A 75 22.28 13.37 -10.53
CA PRO A 75 23.42 14.15 -10.99
C PRO A 75 24.14 14.87 -9.85
N ALA A 76 25.47 14.77 -9.81
CA ALA A 76 26.28 15.36 -8.74
C ALA A 76 26.10 16.89 -8.57
N GLY A 77 25.63 17.58 -9.62
CA GLY A 77 25.30 19.01 -9.56
C GLY A 77 23.95 19.34 -8.91
N HIS A 78 23.12 18.35 -8.60
CA HIS A 78 21.75 18.52 -8.09
C HIS A 78 21.65 18.32 -6.56
N THR A 79 22.71 18.63 -5.81
CA THR A 79 22.70 18.50 -4.34
C THR A 79 21.72 19.45 -3.64
N ASP A 80 21.27 20.51 -4.33
CA ASP A 80 20.25 21.47 -3.87
C ASP A 80 18.81 20.99 -4.14
N ARG A 81 18.63 19.90 -4.89
CA ARG A 81 17.32 19.33 -5.21
C ARG A 81 16.89 18.34 -4.12
N PRO A 82 15.61 18.34 -3.71
CA PRO A 82 15.13 17.40 -2.71
C PRO A 82 15.12 15.98 -3.26
N VAL A 83 15.48 15.04 -2.37
CA VAL A 83 15.29 13.60 -2.57
C VAL A 83 14.19 13.11 -1.62
N ILE A 84 13.19 12.40 -2.13
CA ILE A 84 12.07 11.90 -1.33
C ILE A 84 12.22 10.38 -1.17
N PHE A 85 12.19 9.88 0.06
CA PHE A 85 12.12 8.45 0.33
C PHE A 85 10.68 7.96 0.31
N SER A 86 10.42 6.83 -0.36
CA SER A 86 9.05 6.33 -0.57
C SER A 86 8.26 6.01 0.72
N ALA A 87 6.94 5.85 0.59
CA ALA A 87 6.06 5.53 1.71
C ALA A 87 6.40 4.21 2.42
N HIS A 88 7.08 3.30 1.73
CA HIS A 88 7.44 1.97 2.19
C HIS A 88 8.59 1.97 3.21
N GLY A 89 9.29 3.09 3.41
CA GLY A 89 10.47 3.14 4.26
C GLY A 89 11.75 2.70 3.55
N VAL A 90 12.88 3.10 4.15
CA VAL A 90 14.23 2.81 3.63
C VAL A 90 15.14 2.28 4.75
N PRO A 91 16.15 1.44 4.43
CA PRO A 91 17.22 1.07 5.36
C PRO A 91 17.96 2.29 5.91
N LYS A 92 18.63 2.17 7.06
CA LYS A 92 19.45 3.26 7.65
C LYS A 92 20.59 3.73 6.76
N SER A 93 21.11 2.84 5.92
CA SER A 93 22.17 3.18 4.96
C SER A 93 21.75 4.25 3.97
N VAL A 94 20.46 4.38 3.65
CA VAL A 94 19.96 5.37 2.66
C VAL A 94 20.02 6.81 3.17
N PRO A 95 19.44 7.17 4.34
CA PRO A 95 19.63 8.51 4.89
C PRO A 95 21.09 8.80 5.25
N GLU A 96 21.86 7.80 5.67
CA GLU A 96 23.32 7.94 5.90
C GLU A 96 24.06 8.31 4.61
N ASP A 97 23.75 7.64 3.49
CA ASP A 97 24.32 7.94 2.18
C ASP A 97 23.92 9.35 1.70
N ALA A 98 22.63 9.71 1.80
CA ALA A 98 22.15 11.06 1.48
C ALA A 98 22.90 12.14 2.28
N GLN A 99 23.10 11.93 3.58
CA GLN A 99 23.86 12.85 4.44
C GLN A 99 25.33 12.93 4.03
N SER A 100 25.96 11.79 3.69
CA SER A 100 27.35 11.75 3.24
C SER A 100 27.57 12.54 1.93
N ARG A 101 26.55 12.53 1.05
CA ARG A 101 26.49 13.29 -0.21
C ARG A 101 26.03 14.74 -0.03
N LYS A 102 25.69 15.15 1.19
CA LYS A 102 25.10 16.47 1.51
C LYS A 102 23.83 16.76 0.72
N MET A 103 23.03 15.73 0.46
CA MET A 103 21.73 15.85 -0.20
C MET A 103 20.66 16.25 0.82
N PHE A 104 19.79 17.17 0.44
CA PHE A 104 18.57 17.44 1.17
C PHE A 104 17.52 16.36 0.88
N TYR A 105 16.98 15.72 1.92
CA TYR A 105 15.95 14.70 1.75
C TYR A 105 14.69 14.98 2.57
N LEU A 106 13.56 14.50 2.06
CA LEU A 106 12.26 14.49 2.71
C LEU A 106 11.81 13.04 2.91
N ASP A 107 11.42 12.68 4.13
CA ASP A 107 10.99 11.31 4.43
C ASP A 107 9.47 11.16 4.30
N ALA A 108 9.04 10.51 3.22
CA ALA A 108 7.63 10.19 2.99
C ALA A 108 7.21 8.84 3.59
N THR A 109 8.09 8.14 4.33
CA THR A 109 7.76 6.88 5.02
C THR A 109 6.47 7.04 5.81
N CYS A 110 5.55 6.08 5.63
CA CYS A 110 4.29 6.06 6.35
C CYS A 110 4.57 6.00 7.86
N PRO A 111 3.91 6.82 8.70
CA PRO A 111 4.11 6.76 10.15
C PRO A 111 3.86 5.39 10.77
N LEU A 112 3.02 4.54 10.14
CA LEU A 112 2.76 3.18 10.60
C LEU A 112 3.90 2.21 10.22
N VAL A 113 4.61 2.44 9.12
CA VAL A 113 5.87 1.74 8.81
C VAL A 113 6.97 2.19 9.76
N SER A 114 7.07 3.51 10.01
CA SER A 114 8.02 4.06 11.00
C SER A 114 7.79 3.51 12.42
N LYS A 115 6.55 3.14 12.77
CA LYS A 115 6.23 2.44 14.02
C LYS A 115 6.90 1.06 14.05
N VAL A 116 6.77 0.26 12.98
CA VAL A 116 7.42 -1.06 12.86
C VAL A 116 8.95 -0.94 12.93
N HIS A 117 9.53 0.04 12.23
CA HIS A 117 10.97 0.34 12.32
C HIS A 117 11.43 0.59 13.77
N LYS A 118 10.68 1.40 14.52
CA LYS A 118 10.99 1.69 15.93
C LYS A 118 10.80 0.47 16.83
N GLU A 119 9.81 -0.38 16.56
CA GLU A 119 9.60 -1.62 17.31
C GLU A 119 10.75 -2.60 17.10
N ALA A 120 11.24 -2.77 15.87
CA ALA A 120 12.48 -3.51 15.58
C ALA A 120 13.66 -3.01 16.44
N GLU A 121 13.91 -1.69 16.46
CA GLU A 121 14.96 -1.09 17.29
C GLU A 121 14.77 -1.29 18.79
N ILE A 122 13.52 -1.25 19.27
CA ILE A 122 13.20 -1.48 20.68
C ILE A 122 13.49 -2.94 21.06
N HIS A 123 13.09 -3.90 20.21
CA HIS A 123 13.37 -5.32 20.45
C HIS A 123 14.87 -5.61 20.42
N PHE A 124 15.60 -5.02 19.47
CA PHE A 124 17.05 -5.16 19.40
C PHE A 124 17.75 -4.63 20.66
N ARG A 125 17.37 -3.44 21.14
CA ARG A 125 17.91 -2.86 22.39
C ARG A 125 17.57 -3.66 23.64
N ARG A 126 16.53 -4.50 23.58
CA ARG A 126 16.13 -5.43 24.64
C ARG A 126 16.77 -6.82 24.49
N ASP A 127 17.78 -6.94 23.62
CA ASP A 127 18.52 -8.15 23.32
C ASP A 127 17.61 -9.32 22.93
N ARG A 128 16.67 -9.06 22.02
CA ARG A 128 15.77 -10.07 21.46
C ARG A 128 16.18 -10.46 20.06
N GLU A 129 15.97 -11.72 19.72
CA GLU A 129 16.00 -12.19 18.34
C GLU A 129 14.63 -11.89 17.70
N ILE A 130 14.65 -11.27 16.51
CA ILE A 130 13.46 -10.68 15.90
C ILE A 130 13.06 -11.49 14.68
N LEU A 131 11.80 -11.87 14.62
CA LEU A 131 11.18 -12.51 13.47
C LEU A 131 10.32 -11.47 12.75
N LEU A 132 10.64 -11.14 11.52
CA LEU A 132 9.81 -10.30 10.67
C LEU A 132 8.92 -11.21 9.83
N ILE A 133 7.60 -11.09 10.00
CA ILE A 133 6.62 -11.72 9.11
C ILE A 133 6.41 -10.78 7.92
N GLY A 134 6.72 -11.22 6.70
CA GLY A 134 6.68 -10.34 5.52
C GLY A 134 7.06 -11.07 4.24
N HIS A 135 7.05 -10.36 3.11
CA HIS A 135 7.46 -10.91 1.82
C HIS A 135 8.89 -10.53 1.45
N ALA A 136 9.70 -11.51 1.09
CA ALA A 136 11.07 -11.28 0.63
C ALA A 136 11.09 -10.35 -0.59
N GLY A 137 12.06 -9.43 -0.62
CA GLY A 137 12.21 -8.46 -1.71
C GLY A 137 11.22 -7.29 -1.67
N HIS A 138 10.22 -7.27 -0.79
CA HIS A 138 9.33 -6.12 -0.66
C HIS A 138 10.09 -4.91 -0.07
N PRO A 139 9.96 -3.68 -0.64
CA PRO A 139 10.70 -2.50 -0.15
C PRO A 139 10.53 -2.23 1.35
N GLU A 140 9.33 -2.44 1.89
CA GLU A 140 9.06 -2.28 3.33
C GLU A 140 9.80 -3.30 4.21
N VAL A 141 9.93 -4.54 3.73
CA VAL A 141 10.67 -5.60 4.43
C VAL A 141 12.16 -5.28 4.41
N ILE A 142 12.70 -4.88 3.25
CA ILE A 142 14.08 -4.43 3.11
C ILE A 142 14.35 -3.23 4.05
N GLY A 143 13.45 -2.24 4.05
CA GLY A 143 13.52 -1.07 4.91
C GLY A 143 13.54 -1.44 6.39
N THR A 144 12.63 -2.33 6.81
CA THR A 144 12.50 -2.77 8.22
C THR A 144 13.71 -3.58 8.68
N MET A 145 14.18 -4.55 7.87
CA MET A 145 15.38 -5.33 8.17
C MET A 145 16.62 -4.43 8.22
N GLY A 146 16.70 -3.45 7.32
CA GLY A 146 17.78 -2.48 7.22
C GLY A 146 17.81 -1.42 8.33
N GLN A 147 16.92 -1.49 9.33
CA GLN A 147 17.02 -0.67 10.54
C GLN A 147 18.06 -1.19 11.53
N LEU A 148 18.47 -2.46 11.38
CA LEU A 148 19.33 -3.19 12.29
C LEU A 148 20.54 -3.78 11.55
N PRO A 149 21.61 -4.15 12.26
CA PRO A 149 22.73 -4.86 11.65
C PRO A 149 22.28 -6.15 10.95
N GLU A 150 22.93 -6.47 9.84
CA GLU A 150 22.63 -7.68 9.05
C GLU A 150 22.63 -8.94 9.93
N GLY A 151 21.68 -9.85 9.68
CA GLY A 151 21.53 -11.10 10.42
C GLY A 151 20.78 -10.99 11.75
N THR A 152 20.44 -9.78 12.22
CA THR A 152 19.68 -9.55 13.46
C THR A 152 18.21 -9.96 13.36
N VAL A 153 17.62 -9.81 12.17
CA VAL A 153 16.21 -10.12 11.89
C VAL A 153 16.15 -11.36 11.00
N SER A 154 15.28 -12.30 11.33
CA SER A 154 14.97 -13.47 10.50
C SER A 154 13.61 -13.26 9.83
N LEU A 155 13.52 -13.49 8.52
CA LEU A 155 12.27 -13.37 7.76
C LEU A 155 11.46 -14.66 7.83
N ILE A 156 10.14 -14.53 7.97
CA ILE A 156 9.15 -15.63 7.94
C ILE A 156 8.06 -15.24 6.94
N GLU A 157 7.83 -16.04 5.90
CA GLU A 157 6.83 -15.73 4.88
C GLU A 157 5.59 -16.62 5.00
N THR A 158 5.74 -17.83 5.54
CA THR A 158 4.72 -18.88 5.55
C THR A 158 4.62 -19.60 6.90
N GLU A 159 3.54 -20.37 7.08
CA GLU A 159 3.43 -21.29 8.22
C GLU A 159 4.55 -22.33 8.24
N ASP A 160 4.99 -22.80 7.07
CA ASP A 160 6.07 -23.78 6.97
C ASP A 160 7.42 -23.18 7.39
N ASP A 161 7.69 -21.93 7.03
CA ASP A 161 8.86 -21.20 7.55
C ASP A 161 8.77 -21.05 9.08
N ALA A 162 7.58 -20.72 9.59
CA ALA A 162 7.34 -20.64 11.02
C ALA A 162 7.50 -22.00 11.72
N ARG A 163 7.19 -23.14 11.06
CA ARG A 163 7.43 -24.49 11.59
C ARG A 163 8.90 -24.90 11.52
N ALA A 164 9.61 -24.48 10.47
CA ALA A 164 11.02 -24.82 10.24
C ALA A 164 12.00 -23.91 11.01
N PHE A 165 11.55 -22.71 11.42
CA PHE A 165 12.41 -21.72 12.09
C PHE A 165 13.13 -22.30 13.31
N THR A 166 14.42 -22.07 13.41
CA THR A 166 15.21 -22.45 14.58
C THR A 166 15.90 -21.20 15.13
N PRO A 167 15.69 -20.84 16.41
CA PRO A 167 16.38 -19.71 17.03
C PRO A 167 17.90 -19.84 16.88
N LYS A 168 18.56 -18.75 16.49
CA LYS A 168 20.02 -18.72 16.34
C LYS A 168 20.73 -18.59 17.70
N THR A 169 19.99 -18.13 18.71
CA THR A 169 20.49 -17.84 20.05
C THR A 169 19.48 -18.24 21.13
N ASP A 170 19.91 -18.29 22.39
CA ASP A 170 19.02 -18.49 23.55
C ASP A 170 18.27 -17.21 23.97
N ARG A 171 18.31 -16.15 23.14
CA ARG A 171 17.68 -14.86 23.44
C ARG A 171 16.16 -14.95 23.34
N PRO A 172 15.41 -14.14 24.11
CA PRO A 172 13.97 -14.07 23.96
C PRO A 172 13.58 -13.66 22.54
N LEU A 173 12.54 -14.29 21.99
CA LEU A 173 12.03 -13.98 20.67
C LEU A 173 11.03 -12.82 20.72
N ALA A 174 10.98 -12.02 19.66
CA ALA A 174 9.89 -11.12 19.35
C ALA A 174 9.52 -11.23 17.88
N TYR A 175 8.28 -10.95 17.52
CA TYR A 175 7.90 -10.80 16.11
C TYR A 175 7.32 -9.42 15.82
N ILE A 176 7.50 -9.00 14.57
CA ILE A 176 6.90 -7.81 13.95
C ILE A 176 6.37 -8.22 12.58
N THR A 177 5.48 -7.43 11.97
CA THR A 177 4.94 -7.75 10.64
C THR A 177 5.05 -6.61 9.65
N GLN A 178 5.10 -6.95 8.37
CA GLN A 178 4.80 -6.02 7.29
C GLN A 178 3.35 -5.52 7.41
N THR A 179 3.11 -4.26 7.06
CA THR A 179 1.84 -3.54 7.28
C THR A 179 0.72 -3.92 6.30
N THR A 180 1.06 -4.59 5.18
CA THR A 180 0.17 -4.87 4.04
C THR A 180 -0.15 -6.35 3.84
N LEU A 181 0.06 -7.18 4.85
CA LEU A 181 -0.18 -8.63 4.78
C LEU A 181 -1.67 -8.98 4.82
N SER A 182 -1.99 -10.21 4.41
CA SER A 182 -3.30 -10.83 4.67
C SER A 182 -3.44 -11.02 6.18
N VAL A 183 -4.53 -10.51 6.78
CA VAL A 183 -4.79 -10.64 8.21
C VAL A 183 -4.90 -12.12 8.60
N ASP A 184 -5.60 -12.91 7.78
CA ASP A 184 -5.87 -14.32 8.06
C ASP A 184 -4.60 -15.18 7.91
N ASP A 185 -3.81 -14.95 6.85
CA ASP A 185 -2.56 -15.71 6.63
C ASP A 185 -1.55 -15.40 7.75
N THR A 186 -1.45 -14.13 8.14
CA THR A 186 -0.57 -13.71 9.24
C THR A 186 -1.02 -14.32 10.56
N ALA A 187 -2.32 -14.42 10.81
CA ALA A 187 -2.85 -15.08 12.00
C ALA A 187 -2.44 -16.57 12.07
N GLY A 188 -2.45 -17.27 10.92
CA GLY A 188 -1.94 -18.65 10.82
C GLY A 188 -0.46 -18.76 11.18
N ILE A 189 0.39 -17.90 10.62
CA ILE A 189 1.83 -17.84 10.91
C ILE A 189 2.07 -17.55 12.40
N VAL A 190 1.36 -16.56 12.97
CA VAL A 190 1.48 -16.19 14.38
C VAL A 190 1.05 -17.33 15.29
N ALA A 191 -0.02 -18.06 14.96
CA ALA A 191 -0.46 -19.22 15.73
C ALA A 191 0.62 -20.30 15.80
N VAL A 192 1.27 -20.62 14.68
CA VAL A 192 2.40 -21.55 14.62
C VAL A 192 3.57 -21.05 15.49
N LEU A 193 3.94 -19.77 15.38
CA LEU A 193 5.03 -19.21 16.16
C LEU A 193 4.74 -19.24 17.66
N GLN A 194 3.50 -18.95 18.09
CA GLN A 194 3.10 -18.98 19.49
C GLN A 194 3.01 -20.41 20.04
N GLU A 195 2.59 -21.38 19.25
CA GLU A 195 2.61 -22.80 19.62
C GLU A 195 4.05 -23.27 19.89
N ARG A 196 4.97 -22.93 18.98
CA ARG A 196 6.39 -23.34 19.08
C ARG A 196 7.17 -22.56 20.12
N PHE A 197 6.86 -21.28 20.28
CA PHE A 197 7.57 -20.37 21.17
C PHE A 197 6.57 -19.62 22.06
N PRO A 198 6.03 -20.24 23.13
CA PRO A 198 4.98 -19.62 23.95
C PRO A 198 5.36 -18.31 24.65
N GLN A 199 6.66 -18.00 24.72
CA GLN A 199 7.19 -16.75 25.30
C GLN A 199 7.54 -15.69 24.24
N ILE A 200 7.26 -15.94 22.95
CA ILE A 200 7.52 -14.96 21.89
C ILE A 200 6.74 -13.67 22.16
N VAL A 201 7.43 -12.54 22.11
CA VAL A 201 6.80 -11.25 22.38
C VAL A 201 6.13 -10.72 21.12
N ALA A 202 4.82 -10.55 21.20
CA ALA A 202 4.01 -9.88 20.20
C ALA A 202 4.23 -8.35 20.20
N PRO A 203 3.96 -7.66 19.09
CA PRO A 203 3.99 -6.20 19.05
C PRO A 203 2.92 -5.63 20.00
N HIS A 204 3.17 -4.44 20.56
CA HIS A 204 2.26 -3.84 21.55
C HIS A 204 0.90 -3.45 20.93
N LYS A 205 0.90 -3.13 19.64
CA LYS A 205 -0.27 -2.97 18.80
C LYS A 205 -0.01 -3.71 17.50
N GLU A 206 -1.05 -4.15 16.81
CA GLU A 206 -0.92 -4.77 15.49
C GLU A 206 -0.08 -3.91 14.54
N ASP A 207 0.73 -4.59 13.72
CA ASP A 207 1.59 -3.97 12.70
C ASP A 207 0.88 -3.89 11.35
N ILE A 208 0.03 -4.87 11.02
CA ILE A 208 -0.92 -4.73 9.90
C ILE A 208 -1.74 -3.48 10.15
N CYS A 209 -1.68 -2.54 9.20
CA CYS A 209 -2.26 -1.23 9.41
C CYS A 209 -3.78 -1.24 9.25
N TYR A 210 -4.44 -0.26 9.87
CA TYR A 210 -5.89 -0.09 9.82
C TYR A 210 -6.44 -0.14 8.38
N ALA A 211 -5.72 0.47 7.43
CA ALA A 211 -6.15 0.58 6.04
C ALA A 211 -6.21 -0.79 5.36
N THR A 212 -5.22 -1.65 5.63
CA THR A 212 -5.16 -3.03 5.16
C THR A 212 -6.31 -3.84 5.76
N THR A 213 -6.45 -3.81 7.08
CA THR A 213 -7.50 -4.54 7.80
C THR A 213 -8.90 -4.15 7.32
N ASN A 214 -9.20 -2.84 7.29
CA ASN A 214 -10.53 -2.37 6.91
C ASN A 214 -10.89 -2.69 5.45
N ARG A 215 -9.93 -2.59 4.52
CA ARG A 215 -10.16 -2.94 3.11
C ARG A 215 -10.39 -4.44 2.96
N GLN A 216 -9.64 -5.30 3.65
CA GLN A 216 -9.87 -6.74 3.65
C GLN A 216 -11.25 -7.09 4.22
N GLU A 217 -11.67 -6.45 5.31
CA GLU A 217 -13.01 -6.66 5.88
C GLU A 217 -14.14 -6.19 4.94
N ALA A 218 -13.94 -5.07 4.24
CA ALA A 218 -14.88 -4.63 3.20
C ALA A 218 -15.00 -5.67 2.06
N VAL A 219 -13.86 -6.24 1.63
CA VAL A 219 -13.83 -7.31 0.63
C VAL A 219 -14.54 -8.56 1.14
N LYS A 220 -14.22 -9.05 2.35
CA LYS A 220 -14.88 -10.23 2.95
C LYS A 220 -16.40 -10.07 3.04
N HIS A 221 -16.88 -8.85 3.28
CA HIS A 221 -18.31 -8.57 3.36
C HIS A 221 -19.03 -8.55 2.00
N VAL A 222 -18.31 -8.18 0.93
CA VAL A 222 -18.88 -8.02 -0.43
C VAL A 222 -18.67 -9.28 -1.28
N ALA A 223 -17.51 -9.93 -1.21
CA ALA A 223 -17.11 -11.05 -2.06
C ALA A 223 -18.11 -12.22 -2.13
N PRO A 224 -18.75 -12.67 -1.03
CA PRO A 224 -19.78 -13.72 -1.10
C PRO A 224 -21.09 -13.25 -1.75
N LYS A 225 -21.26 -11.92 -1.86
CA LYS A 225 -22.37 -11.13 -2.40
C LYS A 225 -22.54 -11.18 -3.92
N VAL A 226 -21.46 -11.46 -4.64
CA VAL A 226 -21.27 -11.01 -6.02
C VAL A 226 -20.76 -12.10 -6.96
N ASP A 227 -21.12 -12.00 -8.24
CA ASP A 227 -20.75 -12.98 -9.26
C ASP A 227 -19.26 -12.89 -9.65
N ALA A 228 -18.72 -11.67 -9.61
CA ALA A 228 -17.32 -11.35 -9.87
C ALA A 228 -16.88 -10.16 -9.01
N MET A 229 -15.57 -10.03 -8.80
CA MET A 229 -14.95 -8.94 -8.06
C MET A 229 -13.77 -8.35 -8.80
N ILE A 230 -13.74 -7.02 -8.87
CA ILE A 230 -12.61 -6.24 -9.36
C ILE A 230 -11.90 -5.59 -8.18
N VAL A 231 -10.60 -5.79 -8.11
CA VAL A 231 -9.69 -5.01 -7.28
C VAL A 231 -8.90 -4.06 -8.17
N VAL A 232 -9.05 -2.76 -7.98
CA VAL A 232 -8.23 -1.76 -8.67
C VAL A 232 -6.85 -1.69 -8.01
N GLY A 233 -5.78 -1.97 -8.76
CA GLY A 233 -4.42 -1.89 -8.24
C GLY A 233 -3.35 -2.46 -9.17
N ALA A 234 -2.10 -2.15 -8.86
CA ALA A 234 -0.95 -2.63 -9.60
C ALA A 234 -0.49 -4.04 -9.15
N PRO A 235 0.05 -4.87 -10.04
CA PRO A 235 0.55 -6.21 -9.69
C PRO A 235 1.63 -6.23 -8.60
N ASN A 236 2.44 -5.16 -8.51
CA ASN A 236 3.48 -4.98 -7.48
C ASN A 236 2.94 -4.42 -6.13
N SER A 237 1.65 -4.12 -6.02
CA SER A 237 1.03 -3.68 -4.76
C SER A 237 0.66 -4.88 -3.89
N SER A 238 1.43 -5.12 -2.81
CA SER A 238 1.15 -6.19 -1.84
C SER A 238 -0.28 -6.12 -1.32
N ASN A 239 -0.75 -4.96 -0.88
CA ASN A 239 -2.11 -4.80 -0.36
C ASN A 239 -3.17 -5.12 -1.44
N SER A 240 -2.99 -4.66 -2.69
CA SER A 240 -3.97 -4.94 -3.76
C SER A 240 -4.05 -6.44 -4.07
N GLN A 241 -2.91 -7.14 -4.10
CA GLN A 241 -2.88 -8.59 -4.27
C GLN A 241 -3.58 -9.31 -3.11
N ARG A 242 -3.38 -8.88 -1.87
CA ARG A 242 -4.09 -9.43 -0.71
C ARG A 242 -5.60 -9.28 -0.84
N LEU A 243 -6.10 -8.14 -1.34
CA LEU A 243 -7.54 -7.96 -1.56
C LEU A 243 -8.10 -8.95 -2.59
N ARG A 244 -7.36 -9.22 -3.68
CA ARG A 244 -7.77 -10.22 -4.69
C ARG A 244 -7.86 -11.60 -4.06
N GLU A 245 -6.82 -12.02 -3.34
CA GLU A 245 -6.77 -13.33 -2.69
C GLU A 245 -7.81 -13.49 -1.57
N VAL A 246 -8.08 -12.42 -0.81
CA VAL A 246 -9.15 -12.39 0.18
C VAL A 246 -10.52 -12.54 -0.47
N ALA A 247 -10.75 -11.94 -1.64
CA ALA A 247 -12.00 -12.14 -2.38
C ALA A 247 -12.19 -13.58 -2.84
N GLU A 248 -11.13 -14.21 -3.37
CA GLU A 248 -11.15 -15.63 -3.79
C GLU A 248 -11.47 -16.54 -2.59
N ARG A 249 -10.78 -16.34 -1.46
CA ARG A 249 -10.98 -17.16 -0.25
C ARG A 249 -12.32 -16.91 0.43
N ALA A 250 -12.88 -15.71 0.32
CA ALA A 250 -14.22 -15.38 0.79
C ALA A 250 -15.33 -15.97 -0.10
N GLY A 251 -14.99 -16.65 -1.19
CA GLY A 251 -15.93 -17.40 -2.03
C GLY A 251 -16.39 -16.67 -3.29
N CYS A 252 -15.75 -15.56 -3.67
CA CYS A 252 -16.02 -14.95 -4.98
C CYS A 252 -15.46 -15.84 -6.09
N ARG A 253 -16.30 -16.19 -7.06
CA ARG A 253 -15.95 -17.12 -8.15
C ARG A 253 -14.87 -16.56 -9.07
N THR A 254 -14.95 -15.27 -9.36
CA THR A 254 -14.03 -14.56 -10.25
C THR A 254 -13.52 -13.32 -9.51
N ALA A 255 -12.24 -13.27 -9.18
CA ALA A 255 -11.62 -12.10 -8.57
C ALA A 255 -10.38 -11.68 -9.37
N VAL A 256 -10.42 -10.49 -9.95
CA VAL A 256 -9.36 -10.00 -10.83
C VAL A 256 -8.73 -8.73 -10.28
N LEU A 257 -7.43 -8.58 -10.54
CA LEU A 257 -6.68 -7.36 -10.28
C LEU A 257 -6.49 -6.63 -11.59
N ILE A 258 -7.01 -5.41 -11.70
CA ILE A 258 -6.87 -4.57 -12.90
C ILE A 258 -6.32 -3.20 -12.52
N GLN A 259 -5.50 -2.61 -13.39
CA GLN A 259 -4.93 -1.28 -13.11
C GLN A 259 -5.85 -0.15 -13.56
N ARG A 260 -6.64 -0.38 -14.61
CA ARG A 260 -7.55 0.62 -15.20
C ARG A 260 -8.62 -0.03 -16.08
N ALA A 261 -9.58 0.74 -16.56
CA ALA A 261 -10.71 0.20 -17.31
C ALA A 261 -10.33 -0.38 -18.68
N THR A 262 -9.26 0.11 -19.30
CA THR A 262 -8.76 -0.46 -20.56
C THR A 262 -8.20 -1.88 -20.42
N ASP A 263 -7.92 -2.31 -19.19
CA ASP A 263 -7.36 -3.63 -18.89
C ASP A 263 -8.45 -4.68 -18.62
N ILE A 264 -9.73 -4.29 -18.68
CA ILE A 264 -10.86 -5.19 -18.44
C ILE A 264 -10.91 -6.24 -19.57
N ASP A 265 -10.67 -7.50 -19.22
CA ASP A 265 -11.07 -8.63 -20.06
C ASP A 265 -12.56 -8.89 -19.84
N TRP A 266 -13.36 -8.56 -20.84
CA TRP A 266 -14.81 -8.66 -20.76
C TRP A 266 -15.32 -10.10 -20.69
N LEU A 267 -14.49 -11.09 -21.05
CA LEU A 267 -14.83 -12.51 -20.92
C LEU A 267 -15.04 -12.91 -19.46
N ASP A 268 -14.29 -12.31 -18.53
CA ASP A 268 -14.40 -12.59 -17.09
C ASP A 268 -15.75 -12.15 -16.50
N PHE A 269 -16.48 -11.28 -17.20
CA PHE A 269 -17.72 -10.65 -16.76
C PHE A 269 -18.94 -11.03 -17.61
N GLU A 270 -18.84 -12.08 -18.42
CA GLU A 270 -20.00 -12.56 -19.17
C GLU A 270 -21.07 -13.15 -18.24
N GLY A 271 -22.32 -12.69 -18.42
CA GLY A 271 -23.48 -13.22 -17.70
C GLY A 271 -23.58 -12.84 -16.22
N ILE A 272 -22.72 -11.95 -15.72
CA ILE A 272 -22.83 -11.47 -14.34
C ILE A 272 -24.07 -10.57 -14.17
N SER A 273 -24.64 -10.60 -12.97
CA SER A 273 -25.72 -9.72 -12.54
C SER A 273 -25.30 -8.81 -11.38
N SER A 274 -24.17 -9.15 -10.73
CA SER A 274 -23.59 -8.43 -9.61
C SER A 274 -22.06 -8.39 -9.70
N LEU A 275 -21.49 -7.22 -9.39
CA LEU A 275 -20.05 -6.97 -9.43
C LEU A 275 -19.61 -6.34 -8.10
N GLY A 276 -18.64 -6.96 -7.43
CA GLY A 276 -17.91 -6.31 -6.34
C GLY A 276 -16.82 -5.40 -6.91
N LEU A 277 -16.70 -4.18 -6.40
CA LEU A 277 -15.64 -3.26 -6.80
C LEU A 277 -14.94 -2.69 -5.56
N THR A 278 -13.62 -2.82 -5.52
CA THR A 278 -12.77 -2.23 -4.48
C THR A 278 -11.47 -1.69 -5.10
N ALA A 279 -10.67 -1.02 -4.30
CA ALA A 279 -9.39 -0.47 -4.72
C ALA A 279 -8.35 -0.63 -3.61
N GLY A 280 -7.13 -1.00 -4.00
CA GLY A 280 -6.01 -1.05 -3.07
C GLY A 280 -5.61 0.32 -2.55
N ALA A 281 -4.81 0.34 -1.47
CA ALA A 281 -4.41 1.56 -0.77
C ALA A 281 -3.68 2.60 -1.64
N SER A 282 -3.10 2.18 -2.78
CA SER A 282 -2.37 3.03 -3.72
C SER A 282 -3.17 3.42 -4.97
N ALA A 283 -4.43 3.01 -5.09
CA ALA A 283 -5.26 3.29 -6.28
C ALA A 283 -6.14 4.53 -6.07
N PRO A 284 -6.03 5.56 -6.93
CA PRO A 284 -6.88 6.75 -6.86
C PRO A 284 -8.33 6.44 -7.24
N GLU A 285 -9.27 7.21 -6.69
CA GLU A 285 -10.70 7.05 -6.93
C GLU A 285 -11.08 7.23 -8.41
N THR A 286 -10.34 8.05 -9.16
CA THR A 286 -10.58 8.25 -10.60
C THR A 286 -10.48 6.96 -11.41
N LEU A 287 -9.64 6.00 -11.01
CA LEU A 287 -9.56 4.69 -11.68
C LEU A 287 -10.77 3.80 -11.35
N VAL A 288 -11.32 3.94 -10.14
CA VAL A 288 -12.58 3.27 -9.74
C VAL A 288 -13.74 3.83 -10.57
N GLU A 289 -13.81 5.15 -10.71
CA GLU A 289 -14.79 5.84 -11.55
C GLU A 289 -14.65 5.46 -13.03
N GLU A 290 -13.41 5.35 -13.55
CA GLU A 290 -13.12 4.88 -14.93
C GLU A 290 -13.75 3.49 -15.17
N ILE A 291 -13.62 2.57 -14.21
CA ILE A 291 -14.18 1.22 -14.31
C ILE A 291 -15.71 1.25 -14.22
N ILE A 292 -16.29 2.00 -13.27
CA ILE A 292 -17.75 2.15 -13.17
C ILE A 292 -18.32 2.69 -14.48
N ALA A 293 -17.68 3.69 -15.09
CA ALA A 293 -18.08 4.25 -16.37
C ALA A 293 -18.02 3.20 -17.50
N ALA A 294 -16.95 2.42 -17.58
CA ALA A 294 -16.82 1.37 -18.59
C ALA A 294 -17.91 0.28 -18.48
N PHE A 295 -18.33 -0.07 -17.25
CA PHE A 295 -19.49 -0.95 -17.04
C PHE A 295 -20.81 -0.24 -17.40
N ALA A 296 -20.97 1.04 -17.04
CA ALA A 296 -22.17 1.82 -17.37
C ALA A 296 -22.37 2.01 -18.89
N ASP A 297 -21.30 1.96 -19.68
CA ASP A 297 -21.39 1.97 -21.15
C ASP A 297 -22.05 0.69 -21.70
N ARG A 298 -21.95 -0.44 -21.00
CA ARG A 298 -22.45 -1.76 -21.43
C ARG A 298 -23.71 -2.24 -20.69
N PHE A 299 -23.91 -1.82 -19.44
CA PHE A 299 -24.96 -2.30 -18.55
C PHE A 299 -25.80 -1.14 -18.00
N ASP A 300 -27.03 -1.44 -17.57
CA ASP A 300 -27.83 -0.53 -16.75
C ASP A 300 -27.36 -0.67 -15.29
N VAL A 301 -26.37 0.14 -14.94
CA VAL A 301 -25.62 0.02 -13.68
C VAL A 301 -26.36 0.69 -12.52
N LYS A 302 -26.53 -0.06 -11.44
CA LYS A 302 -26.89 0.49 -10.12
C LYS A 302 -25.73 0.31 -9.15
N VAL A 303 -25.16 1.41 -8.67
CA VAL A 303 -24.08 1.38 -7.68
C VAL A 303 -24.63 1.48 -6.27
N GLU A 304 -24.24 0.55 -5.40
CA GLU A 304 -24.50 0.57 -3.97
C GLU A 304 -23.17 0.57 -3.21
N THR A 305 -22.97 1.56 -2.33
CA THR A 305 -21.79 1.58 -1.46
C THR A 305 -22.01 0.71 -0.23
N VAL A 306 -21.14 -0.26 -0.02
CA VAL A 306 -21.16 -1.18 1.11
C VAL A 306 -20.08 -0.76 2.10
N ARG A 307 -20.49 -0.03 3.14
CA ARG A 307 -19.58 0.52 4.16
C ARG A 307 -19.45 -0.43 5.36
N THR A 308 -18.23 -0.82 5.68
CA THR A 308 -17.90 -1.66 6.85
C THR A 308 -17.15 -0.90 7.95
N ALA A 309 -16.49 0.23 7.61
CA ALA A 309 -15.77 1.07 8.55
C ALA A 309 -15.74 2.54 8.12
N GLU A 310 -15.39 3.41 9.08
CA GLU A 310 -15.05 4.81 8.84
C GLU A 310 -13.57 5.05 9.14
N GLU A 311 -12.87 5.73 8.22
CA GLU A 311 -11.45 6.07 8.35
C GLU A 311 -11.35 7.59 8.54
N THR A 312 -10.88 8.04 9.70
CA THR A 312 -10.74 9.48 10.05
C THR A 312 -9.30 9.90 10.30
N ILE A 313 -8.35 8.99 10.06
CA ILE A 313 -6.92 9.18 10.31
C ILE A 313 -6.34 10.07 9.22
N SER A 314 -5.52 11.04 9.61
CA SER A 314 -4.65 11.81 8.73
C SER A 314 -3.24 11.90 9.33
N PHE A 315 -2.23 12.10 8.48
CA PHE A 315 -0.84 12.21 8.93
C PHE A 315 -0.26 13.57 8.55
N ASN A 316 0.46 14.17 9.50
CA ASN A 316 1.10 15.47 9.29
C ASN A 316 2.22 15.38 8.24
N LEU A 317 2.32 16.43 7.42
CA LEU A 317 3.43 16.60 6.48
C LEU A 317 4.76 16.91 7.20
N PRO A 318 5.91 16.64 6.56
CA PRO A 318 7.24 17.06 7.01
C PRO A 318 7.27 18.56 7.31
N ARG A 319 8.04 18.97 8.33
CA ARG A 319 8.06 20.36 8.81
C ARG A 319 8.42 21.34 7.71
N GLU A 320 9.29 20.90 6.81
CA GLU A 320 9.83 21.60 5.65
C GLU A 320 8.77 21.96 4.61
N LEU A 321 7.57 21.36 4.67
CA LEU A 321 6.47 21.59 3.71
C LEU A 321 5.20 22.18 4.35
N ARG A 322 5.17 22.38 5.67
CA ARG A 322 3.93 22.81 6.36
C ARG A 322 3.52 24.25 6.02
N ASP A 323 4.49 25.11 5.75
CA ASP A 323 4.28 26.50 5.33
C ASP A 323 3.55 26.60 3.98
N MET A 324 3.64 25.57 3.13
CA MET A 324 2.93 25.52 1.85
C MET A 324 1.41 25.32 2.02
N ILE A 325 0.99 24.63 3.08
CA ILE A 325 -0.43 24.37 3.36
C ILE A 325 -1.13 25.69 3.71
N ASP A 326 -0.52 26.49 4.57
CA ASP A 326 -1.07 27.77 5.02
C ASP A 326 -1.19 28.76 3.86
N ALA A 327 -0.22 28.75 2.93
CA ALA A 327 -0.25 29.58 1.72
C ALA A 327 -1.36 29.16 0.73
N SER A 328 -1.55 27.85 0.52
CA SER A 328 -2.60 27.32 -0.35
C SER A 328 -4.01 27.58 0.20
N GLN A 329 -4.21 27.41 1.51
CA GLN A 329 -5.49 27.72 2.17
C GLN A 329 -5.80 29.23 2.17
N ALA A 330 -4.78 30.09 2.29
CA ALA A 330 -4.95 31.53 2.19
C ALA A 330 -5.23 32.01 0.75
N ALA A 331 -4.80 31.28 -0.27
CA ALA A 331 -5.06 31.60 -1.68
C ALA A 331 -6.45 31.10 -2.16
N ALA A 332 -7.05 30.15 -1.45
CA ALA A 332 -8.37 29.57 -1.77
C ALA A 332 -9.54 30.23 -1.03
N GLY A 333 -9.28 31.15 -0.09
CA GLY A 333 -10.29 31.93 0.65
C GLY A 333 -10.43 33.35 0.15
#